data_AF-A0A2K8VHD5-F1
#
_entry.id   AF-A0A2K8VHD5-F1
#
_cell.length_a   1.000
_cell.length_b   1.000
_cell.length_c   1.000
_cell.angle_alpha   90.00
_cell.angle_beta   90.00
_cell.angle_gamma   90.00
#
_symmetry.space_group_name_H-M   'P 1'
#
loop_
_entity.id
_entity.type
_entity.pdbx_description
1 polymer ?
#
loop_
_entity_poly.entity_id
_entity_poly.type
_entity_poly.pdbx_seq_one_letter_code
_entity_poly.pdbx_strand_id
1 'polypeptide(L)'
;MIWLPSLVIILFYIQNALDKLINHDQTGKIVESSIVMITAGIFILIGIALFLYNKTILIGTAMLVLYMTFIVLIHMYKGKPSEIVMLILMATIFASYIRKPQLFHQKTEK
;
A
#
# COMPACT_ATOMS: atom_id res chain seq x y z
N MET A 1 -0.77 18.36 11.63
CA MET A 1 -0.24 18.01 10.30
C MET A 1 0.28 16.57 10.16
N ILE A 2 0.48 15.80 11.25
CA ILE A 2 0.99 14.41 11.24
C ILE A 2 0.16 13.43 10.35
N TRP A 3 -1.12 13.71 10.14
CA TRP A 3 -2.04 12.87 9.36
C TRP A 3 -2.06 13.16 7.86
N LEU A 4 -1.52 14.29 7.41
CA LEU A 4 -1.58 14.71 6.01
C LEU A 4 -0.97 13.67 5.05
N PRO A 5 0.22 13.10 5.32
CA PRO A 5 0.79 12.07 4.44
C PRO A 5 -0.09 10.83 4.37
N SER A 6 -0.67 10.42 5.50
CA SER A 6 -1.57 9.26 5.55
C SER A 6 -2.83 9.48 4.72
N LEU A 7 -3.44 10.68 4.79
CA LEU A 7 -4.65 11.00 4.02
C LEU A 7 -4.43 10.88 2.51
N VAL A 8 -3.34 11.45 2.00
CA VAL A 8 -2.99 11.39 0.57
C VAL A 8 -2.82 9.95 0.10
N ILE A 9 -2.11 9.15 0.88
CA ILE A 9 -1.82 7.75 0.57
C ILE A 9 -3.08 6.89 0.63
N ILE A 10 -3.98 7.16 1.58
CA ILE A 10 -5.25 6.45 1.70
C ILE A 10 -6.14 6.72 0.49
N LEU A 11 -6.22 7.97 0.01
CA LEU A 11 -6.99 8.28 -1.20
C LEU A 11 -6.48 7.47 -2.41
N PHE A 12 -5.16 7.39 -2.57
CA PHE A 12 -4.55 6.56 -3.60
C PHE A 12 -4.91 5.07 -3.44
N TYR A 13 -4.73 4.50 -2.24
CA TYR A 13 -5.00 3.09 -2.02
C TYR A 13 -6.49 2.73 -2.13
N ILE A 14 -7.40 3.61 -1.68
CA ILE A 14 -8.85 3.39 -1.83
C ILE A 14 -9.22 3.35 -3.31
N GLN A 15 -8.78 4.32 -4.12
CA GLN A 15 -9.05 4.32 -5.55
C GLN A 15 -8.47 3.06 -6.22
N ASN A 16 -7.23 2.70 -5.88
CA ASN A 16 -6.56 1.53 -6.41
C ASN A 16 -7.20 0.19 -5.99
N ALA A 17 -7.81 0.14 -4.80
CA ALA A 17 -8.57 -1.02 -4.34
C ALA A 17 -9.92 -1.10 -5.07
N LEU A 18 -10.69 0.00 -5.09
CA LEU A 18 -11.99 0.05 -5.76
C LEU A 18 -11.89 -0.31 -7.24
N ASP A 19 -10.87 0.18 -7.94
CA ASP A 19 -10.61 -0.19 -9.33
C ASP A 19 -10.46 -1.71 -9.50
N LYS A 20 -9.74 -2.37 -8.59
CA LYS A 20 -9.56 -3.84 -8.60
C LYS A 20 -10.79 -4.63 -8.20
N LEU A 21 -11.69 -4.08 -7.40
CA LEU A 21 -12.94 -4.75 -7.02
C LEU A 21 -14.01 -4.57 -8.10
N ILE A 22 -14.11 -3.38 -8.70
CA ILE A 22 -15.21 -3.02 -9.60
C ILE A 22 -14.87 -3.35 -11.06
N ASN A 23 -13.64 -3.08 -11.50
CA ASN A 23 -13.21 -3.25 -12.90
C ASN A 23 -12.43 -4.55 -13.13
N HIS A 24 -12.65 -5.57 -12.30
CA HIS A 24 -11.90 -6.84 -12.31
C HIS A 24 -12.03 -7.67 -13.59
N ASP A 25 -12.96 -7.36 -14.50
CA ASP A 25 -13.12 -8.06 -15.76
C ASP A 25 -12.59 -7.28 -16.98
N GLN A 26 -12.12 -6.04 -16.78
CA GLN A 26 -11.70 -5.15 -17.88
C GLN A 26 -10.21 -5.26 -18.25
N THR A 27 -9.49 -6.26 -17.73
CA THR A 27 -8.03 -6.28 -17.76
C THR A 27 -7.53 -7.44 -18.63
N GLY A 28 -7.41 -7.15 -19.94
CA GLY A 28 -7.00 -8.10 -20.96
C GLY A 28 -5.49 -8.40 -20.99
N LYS A 29 -4.89 -8.81 -19.88
CA LYS A 29 -3.49 -9.29 -19.87
C LYS A 29 -3.35 -10.64 -19.18
N ILE A 30 -2.41 -11.42 -19.71
CA ILE A 30 -2.11 -12.86 -19.48
C ILE A 30 -1.86 -13.27 -18.00
N VAL A 31 -1.85 -12.33 -17.05
CA VAL A 31 -1.65 -12.57 -15.60
C VAL A 31 -2.87 -12.15 -14.75
N GLU A 32 -3.88 -11.52 -15.35
CA GLU A 32 -5.03 -10.91 -14.66
C GLU A 32 -6.20 -11.89 -14.58
N SER A 33 -6.09 -12.87 -13.67
CA SER A 33 -7.28 -13.59 -13.21
C SER A 33 -8.12 -12.64 -12.35
N SER A 34 -9.43 -12.54 -12.62
CA SER A 34 -10.38 -11.75 -11.84
C SER A 34 -10.26 -12.03 -10.33
N ILE A 35 -9.98 -13.29 -9.96
CA ILE A 35 -9.76 -13.73 -8.59
C ILE A 35 -8.53 -13.03 -7.97
N VAL A 36 -7.43 -12.92 -8.70
CA VAL A 36 -6.19 -12.29 -8.21
C VAL A 36 -6.41 -10.78 -8.00
N MET A 37 -7.19 -10.12 -8.85
CA MET A 37 -7.48 -8.70 -8.68
C MET A 37 -8.42 -8.44 -7.51
N ILE A 38 -9.50 -9.21 -7.38
CA ILE A 38 -10.43 -9.09 -6.25
C ILE A 38 -9.70 -9.33 -4.93
N THR A 39 -8.89 -10.39 -4.85
CA THR A 39 -8.11 -10.70 -3.64
C THR A 39 -7.09 -9.60 -3.33
N ALA A 40 -6.40 -9.05 -4.32
CA ALA A 40 -5.52 -7.90 -4.15
C ALA A 40 -6.28 -6.67 -3.65
N GLY A 41 -7.48 -6.40 -4.18
CA GLY A 41 -8.35 -5.34 -3.73
C GLY A 41 -8.73 -5.45 -2.25
N ILE A 42 -9.21 -6.62 -1.82
CA ILE A 42 -9.56 -6.90 -0.42
C ILE A 42 -8.32 -6.76 0.48
N PHE A 43 -7.18 -7.31 0.04
CA PHE A 43 -5.91 -7.21 0.75
C PHE A 43 -5.51 -5.75 1.01
N ILE A 44 -5.66 -4.87 0.01
CA ILE A 44 -5.40 -3.43 0.16
C ILE A 44 -6.35 -2.82 1.18
N LEU A 45 -7.66 -3.11 1.12
CA LEU A 45 -8.65 -2.54 2.06
C LEU A 45 -8.35 -2.92 3.51
N ILE A 46 -7.98 -4.19 3.76
CA ILE A 46 -7.55 -4.65 5.09
C ILE A 46 -6.27 -3.91 5.51
N GLY A 47 -5.30 -3.79 4.60
CA GLY A 47 -4.07 -3.03 4.84
C GLY A 47 -4.33 -1.58 5.25
N ILE A 48 -5.26 -0.89 4.56
CA ILE A 48 -5.69 0.48 4.90
C ILE A 48 -6.33 0.52 6.29
N ALA A 49 -7.27 -0.39 6.58
CA ALA A 49 -7.95 -0.43 7.87
C ALA A 49 -6.96 -0.61 9.04
N LEU A 50 -6.01 -1.55 8.88
CA LEU A 50 -4.96 -1.78 9.87
C LEU A 50 -3.97 -0.62 9.97
N PHE A 51 -3.65 0.05 8.84
CA PHE A 51 -2.77 1.22 8.81
C PHE A 51 -3.41 2.42 9.51
N LEU A 52 -4.72 2.59 9.40
CA LEU A 52 -5.48 3.64 10.08
C LEU A 52 -5.53 3.43 11.59
N TYR A 53 -5.63 2.18 12.05
CA TYR A 53 -5.71 1.88 13.47
C TYR A 53 -4.34 1.94 14.16
N ASN A 54 -4.20 2.84 15.15
CA ASN A 54 -2.91 3.16 15.78
C ASN A 54 -2.16 1.95 16.36
N LYS A 55 -2.84 0.91 16.87
CA LYS A 55 -2.16 -0.27 17.42
C LYS A 55 -1.62 -1.21 16.35
N THR A 56 -2.19 -1.18 15.15
CA THR A 56 -1.85 -2.10 14.04
C THR A 56 -1.15 -1.39 12.89
N ILE A 57 -0.72 -0.14 13.08
CA ILE A 57 -0.12 0.69 12.04
C ILE A 57 1.07 -0.02 11.37
N LEU A 58 1.91 -0.72 12.14
CA LEU A 58 3.06 -1.46 11.61
C LEU A 58 2.62 -2.61 10.70
N ILE A 59 1.59 -3.36 11.10
CA ILE A 59 1.03 -4.48 10.31
C ILE A 59 0.42 -3.94 9.02
N GLY A 60 -0.41 -2.90 9.11
CA GLY A 60 -0.99 -2.26 7.93
C GLY A 60 0.09 -1.70 6.99
N THR A 61 1.13 -1.08 7.53
CA THR A 61 2.28 -0.59 6.75
C THR A 61 2.98 -1.75 6.04
N ALA A 62 3.29 -2.84 6.75
CA ALA A 62 3.95 -4.00 6.18
C ALA A 62 3.13 -4.62 5.04
N MET A 63 1.81 -4.75 5.22
CA MET A 63 0.91 -5.23 4.17
C MET A 63 0.92 -4.31 2.94
N LEU A 64 0.72 -3.00 3.15
CA LEU A 64 0.67 -2.03 2.05
C LEU A 64 2.01 -1.90 1.31
N VAL A 65 3.14 -1.96 2.03
CA VAL A 65 4.48 -1.97 1.45
C VAL A 65 4.73 -3.25 0.66
N LEU A 66 4.39 -4.42 1.22
CA LEU A 66 4.51 -5.71 0.52
C LEU A 66 3.74 -5.70 -0.81
N TYR A 67 2.50 -5.24 -0.76
CA TYR A 67 1.68 -5.08 -1.97
C TYR A 67 2.34 -4.15 -2.99
N MET A 68 2.77 -2.95 -2.57
CA MET A 68 3.40 -2.00 -3.50
C MET A 68 4.73 -2.51 -4.06
N THR A 69 5.51 -3.27 -3.29
CA THR A 69 6.73 -3.92 -3.79
C THR A 69 6.41 -4.85 -4.95
N PHE A 70 5.38 -5.69 -4.83
CA PHE A 70 4.95 -6.54 -5.96
C PHE A 70 4.49 -5.70 -7.16
N ILE A 71 3.78 -4.59 -6.95
CA ILE A 71 3.38 -3.71 -8.05
C ILE A 71 4.59 -3.08 -8.74
N VAL A 72 5.60 -2.64 -8.00
CA VAL A 72 6.87 -2.12 -8.57
C VAL A 72 7.52 -3.20 -9.43
N LEU A 73 7.66 -4.43 -8.91
CA LEU A 73 8.25 -5.54 -9.65
C LEU A 73 7.47 -5.86 -10.93
N ILE A 74 6.13 -5.85 -10.87
CA ILE A 74 5.27 -6.06 -12.04
C ILE A 74 5.43 -4.92 -13.07
N HIS A 75 5.56 -3.67 -12.63
CA HIS A 75 5.78 -2.53 -13.54
C HIS A 75 7.13 -2.65 -14.24
N MET A 76 8.20 -2.93 -13.48
CA MET A 76 9.53 -3.16 -14.03
C MET A 76 9.54 -4.32 -15.04
N TYR A 77 8.94 -5.45 -14.67
CA TYR A 77 8.83 -6.62 -15.55
C TYR A 77 8.06 -6.31 -16.85
N LYS A 78 6.98 -5.53 -16.76
CA LYS A 78 6.18 -5.10 -17.92
C LYS A 78 6.78 -3.89 -18.67
N GLY A 79 7.98 -3.41 -18.29
CA GLY A 79 8.61 -2.23 -18.90
C GLY A 79 7.82 -0.93 -18.72
N LYS A 80 6.94 -0.86 -17.72
CA LYS A 80 6.14 0.33 -17.40
C LYS A 80 6.90 1.25 -16.44
N PRO A 81 6.67 2.58 -16.49
CA PRO A 81 7.19 3.51 -15.49
C PRO A 81 6.83 3.06 -14.07
N SER A 82 7.82 2.98 -13.19
CA SER A 82 7.67 2.48 -11.82
C SER A 82 8.01 3.53 -10.76
N GLU A 83 8.52 4.70 -11.17
CA GLU A 83 8.98 5.78 -10.31
C GLU A 83 7.87 6.30 -9.39
N ILE A 84 6.68 6.56 -9.95
CA ILE A 84 5.53 7.03 -9.19
C ILE A 84 5.11 5.97 -8.15
N VAL A 85 5.13 4.69 -8.52
CA VAL A 85 4.77 3.58 -7.62
C VAL A 85 5.79 3.47 -6.48
N MET A 86 7.09 3.63 -6.78
CA MET A 86 8.16 3.65 -5.78
C MET A 86 8.04 4.84 -4.83
N LEU A 87 7.66 6.02 -5.33
CA LEU A 87 7.41 7.19 -4.49
C LEU A 87 6.25 6.95 -3.51
N ILE A 88 5.18 6.30 -3.95
CA ILE A 88 4.05 5.98 -3.07
C ILE A 88 4.47 4.93 -2.03
N LEU A 89 5.24 3.91 -2.42
CA LEU A 89 5.80 2.93 -1.49
C LEU A 89 6.62 3.63 -0.38
N MET A 90 7.51 4.53 -0.78
CA MET A 90 8.34 5.30 0.15
C MET A 90 7.49 6.21 1.04
N ALA A 91 6.48 6.87 0.47
CA ALA A 91 5.54 7.71 1.21
C ALA A 91 4.78 6.90 2.27
N THR A 92 4.39 5.65 2.00
CA THR A 92 3.73 4.76 2.96
C THR A 92 4.60 4.49 4.18
N ILE A 93 5.90 4.24 3.96
CA ILE A 93 6.87 4.05 5.05
C ILE A 93 7.00 5.35 5.87
N PHE A 94 7.19 6.49 5.20
CA PHE A 94 7.31 7.78 5.90
C PHE A 94 6.04 8.16 6.65
N ALA A 95 4.86 7.92 6.11
CA ALA A 95 3.59 8.20 6.77
C ALA A 95 3.43 7.37 8.07
N SER A 96 3.87 6.11 8.05
CA SER A 96 3.93 5.26 9.24
C SER A 96 4.91 5.81 10.28
N TYR A 97 6.13 6.15 9.83
CA TYR A 97 7.19 6.70 10.67
C TYR A 97 6.78 8.01 11.34
N ILE A 98 6.17 8.94 10.61
CA ILE A 98 5.71 10.23 11.14
C ILE A 98 4.56 10.04 12.15
N ARG A 99 3.66 9.08 11.93
CA ARG A 99 2.54 8.80 12.86
C ARG A 99 3.00 8.10 14.14
N LYS A 100 3.99 7.22 14.08
CA LYS A 100 4.45 6.42 15.22
C LYS A 100 5.98 6.23 15.20
N PRO A 101 6.78 7.30 15.41
CA PRO A 101 8.25 7.23 15.32
C PRO A 101 8.86 6.32 16.41
N GLN A 102 8.17 6.16 17.53
CA GLN A 102 8.56 5.28 18.65
C GLN A 102 8.62 3.80 18.27
N LEU A 103 7.92 3.36 17.22
CA LEU A 103 8.01 1.98 16.74
C LEU A 103 9.36 1.69 16.06
N PHE A 104 10.07 2.74 15.64
CA PHE A 104 11.32 2.66 14.89
C PHE A 104 12.53 3.10 15.71
N HIS A 105 12.31 3.82 16.80
CA HIS A 105 13.34 4.09 17.79
C HIS A 105 13.34 2.96 18.82
N GLN A 106 14.33 2.07 18.75
CA GLN A 106 14.65 1.23 19.89
C GLN A 106 14.91 2.14 21.08
N LYS A 107 14.18 1.95 22.17
CA LYS A 107 14.55 2.49 23.47
C LYS A 107 15.91 1.87 23.76
N THR A 108 16.99 2.65 23.61
CA THR A 108 18.29 2.28 24.14
C THR A 108 18.13 2.27 25.65
N GLU A 109 17.70 1.15 26.21
CA GLU A 109 17.72 0.93 27.64
C GLU A 109 19.19 0.89 28.05
N LYS A 110 19.60 1.90 28.81
CA LYS A 110 20.78 1.86 29.67
C LYS A 110 20.36 1.21 30.99
#